data_AF-A0A7Y5U9C8-F1
#
_entry.id   AF-A0A7Y5U9C8-F1
#
_cell.length_a   1.000
_cell.length_b   1.000
_cell.length_c   1.000
_cell.angle_alpha   90.00
_cell.angle_beta   90.00
_cell.angle_gamma   90.00
#
_symmetry.space_group_name_H-M   'P 1'
#
loop_
_entity.id
_entity.type
_entity.pdbx_description
1 polymer ?
#
loop_
_entity_poly.entity_id
_entity_poly.type
_entity_poly.pdbx_seq_one_letter_code
_entity_poly.pdbx_strand_id
1 'polypeptide(L)'
;MNPKQAWIEQGLEPVLDDAAKANFVTADQILGPGRNVNVVRARRQLVRSLRGAPYQRSWNEIAALMQRDAATVQAMMHPLPSRNPHASSRRAVEDLMAAIDAAIEEMRCA
;
A
#
# COMPACT_ATOMS: atom_id res chain seq x y z
N MET A 1 9.36 16.82 17.47
CA MET A 1 10.44 15.86 17.14
C MET A 1 10.63 15.87 15.64
N ASN A 2 11.84 16.06 15.14
CA ASN A 2 12.12 16.08 13.71
C ASN A 2 12.27 14.62 13.24
N PRO A 3 11.32 14.04 12.47
CA PRO A 3 11.34 12.62 12.13
C PRO A 3 12.67 12.21 11.49
N LYS A 4 13.22 13.04 10.59
CA LYS A 4 14.50 12.77 9.92
C LYS A 4 15.69 12.61 10.88
N GLN A 5 15.71 13.36 11.99
CA GLN A 5 16.78 13.28 12.99
C GLN A 5 16.85 11.89 13.64
N ALA A 6 15.71 11.28 13.93
CA ALA A 6 15.63 9.93 14.51
C ALA A 6 16.19 8.84 13.59
N TRP A 7 16.23 9.09 12.27
CA TRP A 7 16.81 8.16 11.29
C TRP A 7 18.33 8.28 11.24
N ILE A 8 18.85 9.52 11.34
CA ILE A 8 20.28 9.80 11.38
C ILE A 8 20.89 9.18 12.64
N GLU A 9 20.27 9.39 13.80
CA GLU A 9 20.73 8.86 15.09
C GLU A 9 20.78 7.32 15.12
N GLN A 10 19.93 6.67 14.34
CA GLN A 10 19.87 5.21 14.23
C GLN A 10 20.67 4.64 13.04
N GLY A 11 21.37 5.49 12.27
CA GLY A 11 22.15 5.09 11.11
C GLY A 11 21.32 4.53 9.94
N LEU A 12 20.03 4.89 9.86
CA LEU A 12 19.09 4.37 8.86
C LEU A 12 18.89 5.32 7.66
N GLU A 13 19.54 6.47 7.65
CA GLU A 13 19.47 7.45 6.54
C GLU A 13 19.78 6.83 5.16
N PRO A 14 20.80 5.96 4.98
CA PRO A 14 21.07 5.36 3.68
C PRO A 14 19.88 4.55 3.13
N VAL A 15 19.14 3.84 4.00
CA VAL A 15 17.99 3.02 3.59
C VAL A 15 16.82 3.91 3.14
N LEU A 16 16.64 5.04 3.82
CA LEU A 16 15.62 6.03 3.47
C LEU A 16 15.93 6.68 2.13
N ASP A 17 17.19 7.04 1.91
CA ASP A 17 17.66 7.65 0.66
C ASP A 17 17.60 6.67 -0.52
N ASP A 18 17.95 5.40 -0.30
CA ASP A 18 17.85 4.37 -1.33
C ASP A 18 16.40 4.13 -1.75
N ALA A 19 15.47 4.07 -0.79
CA ALA A 19 14.04 3.96 -1.09
C ALA A 19 13.51 5.20 -1.83
N ALA A 20 14.00 6.39 -1.48
CA ALA A 20 13.65 7.65 -2.13
C ALA A 20 14.13 7.69 -3.58
N LYS A 21 15.41 7.40 -3.81
CA LYS A 21 16.04 7.35 -5.14
C LYS A 21 15.37 6.32 -6.04
N ALA A 22 15.14 5.10 -5.54
CA ALA A 22 14.52 4.02 -6.32
C ALA A 22 13.10 4.35 -6.80
N ASN A 23 12.39 5.26 -6.13
CA ASN A 23 11.00 5.61 -6.44
C ASN A 23 10.84 7.06 -6.92
N PHE A 24 11.94 7.78 -7.21
CA PHE A 24 11.92 9.17 -7.69
C PHE A 24 11.12 10.12 -6.77
N VAL A 25 11.30 9.98 -5.46
CA VAL A 25 10.70 10.83 -4.42
C VAL A 25 11.78 11.33 -3.47
N THR A 26 11.44 12.28 -2.59
CA THR A 26 12.36 12.74 -1.53
C THR A 26 12.09 12.02 -0.20
N ALA A 27 13.10 11.96 0.67
CA ALA A 27 12.97 11.44 2.02
C ALA A 27 11.82 12.13 2.80
N ASP A 28 11.70 13.45 2.66
CA ASP A 28 10.64 14.23 3.30
C ASP A 28 9.24 13.85 2.78
N GLN A 29 9.11 13.50 1.50
CA GLN A 29 7.84 13.01 0.95
C GLN A 29 7.47 11.64 1.51
N ILE A 30 8.46 10.76 1.73
CA ILE A 30 8.26 9.45 2.36
C ILE A 30 7.78 9.61 3.81
N LEU A 31 8.40 10.51 4.57
CA LEU A 31 8.05 10.74 5.98
C LEU A 31 6.76 11.57 6.13
N GLY A 32 6.48 12.49 5.21
CA GLY A 32 5.30 13.36 5.24
C GLY A 32 3.96 12.67 4.92
N PRO A 33 2.84 13.40 4.84
CA PRO A 33 1.50 12.82 4.67
C PRO A 33 1.13 12.46 3.21
N GLY A 34 2.04 12.65 2.24
CA GLY A 34 1.77 12.48 0.81
C GLY A 34 1.20 11.10 0.45
N ARG A 35 0.28 11.04 -0.51
CA ARG A 35 -0.40 9.79 -0.96
C ARG A 35 -0.12 9.42 -2.42
N ASN A 36 0.86 10.06 -3.05
CA ASN A 36 1.28 9.74 -4.40
C ASN A 36 1.71 8.25 -4.47
N VAL A 37 1.39 7.57 -5.57
CA VAL A 37 1.70 6.14 -5.77
C VAL A 37 3.20 5.82 -5.58
N ASN A 38 4.09 6.71 -6.02
CA ASN A 38 5.54 6.54 -5.85
C ASN A 38 5.95 6.67 -4.39
N VAL A 39 5.33 7.59 -3.65
CA VAL A 39 5.56 7.75 -2.20
C VAL A 39 5.07 6.51 -1.44
N VAL A 40 3.91 5.96 -1.83
CA VAL A 40 3.38 4.72 -1.25
C VAL A 40 4.30 3.53 -1.56
N ARG A 41 4.80 3.41 -2.79
CA ARG A 41 5.78 2.37 -3.16
C ARG A 41 7.08 2.50 -2.38
N ALA A 42 7.61 3.72 -2.26
CA ALA A 42 8.81 4.01 -1.47
C ALA A 42 8.66 3.60 0.00
N ARG A 43 7.54 3.95 0.63
CA ARG A 43 7.23 3.53 2.01
C ARG A 43 7.16 2.00 2.14
N ARG A 44 6.51 1.32 1.19
CA ARG A 44 6.40 -0.15 1.22
C ARG A 44 7.75 -0.82 1.05
N GLN A 45 8.60 -0.32 0.15
CA GLN A 45 9.98 -0.80 -0.02
C GLN A 45 10.78 -0.59 1.26
N LEU A 46 10.70 0.59 1.86
CA LEU A 46 11.36 0.92 3.12
C LEU A 46 10.96 -0.02 4.26
N VAL A 47 9.66 -0.26 4.45
CA VAL A 47 9.16 -1.21 5.46
C VAL A 47 9.70 -2.62 5.21
N ARG A 48 9.76 -3.07 3.95
CA ARG A 48 10.35 -4.37 3.60
C ARG A 48 11.84 -4.44 3.94
N SER A 49 12.61 -3.41 3.61
CA SER A 49 14.04 -3.35 3.92
C SER A 49 14.28 -3.38 5.44
N LEU A 50 13.50 -2.63 6.22
CA LEU A 50 13.64 -2.58 7.68
C LEU A 50 13.20 -3.88 8.37
N ARG A 51 12.24 -4.61 7.80
CA ARG A 51 11.83 -5.94 8.30
C ARG A 51 12.77 -7.06 7.88
N GLY A 52 13.47 -6.89 6.76
CA GLY A 52 14.45 -7.85 6.26
C GLY A 52 15.81 -7.74 6.97
N ALA A 53 16.72 -8.65 6.63
CA ALA A 53 18.12 -8.52 7.00
C ALA A 53 18.75 -7.30 6.27
N PRO A 54 19.67 -6.55 6.89
CA PRO A 54 20.29 -6.80 8.21
C PRO A 54 19.52 -6.21 9.40
N TYR A 55 18.46 -5.42 9.19
CA TYR A 55 17.88 -4.57 10.23
C TYR A 55 16.91 -5.29 11.16
N GLN A 56 16.02 -6.13 10.62
CA GLN A 56 15.06 -6.95 11.38
C GLN A 56 14.22 -6.19 12.44
N ARG A 57 13.95 -4.89 12.24
CA ARG A 57 13.26 -4.01 13.19
C ARG A 57 11.83 -4.45 13.45
N SER A 58 11.35 -4.34 14.69
CA SER A 58 9.96 -4.63 15.04
C SER A 58 8.97 -3.65 14.38
N TRP A 59 7.69 -4.03 14.27
CA TRP A 59 6.65 -3.16 13.73
C TRP A 59 6.53 -1.84 14.49
N ASN A 60 6.73 -1.87 15.81
CA ASN A 60 6.65 -0.70 16.67
C ASN A 60 7.82 0.25 16.45
N GLU A 61 9.03 -0.26 16.24
CA GLU A 61 10.19 0.57 15.91
C GLU A 61 10.02 1.26 14.55
N ILE A 62 9.53 0.52 13.55
CA ILE A 62 9.26 1.09 12.22
C ILE A 62 8.15 2.13 12.28
N ALA A 63 7.08 1.86 13.04
CA ALA A 63 5.99 2.78 13.31
C ALA A 63 6.48 4.09 13.95
N ALA A 64 7.33 3.99 14.98
CA ALA A 64 7.94 5.15 15.63
C ALA A 64 8.81 5.98 14.67
N LEU A 65 9.67 5.31 13.89
CA LEU A 65 10.52 5.94 12.88
C LEU A 65 9.71 6.67 11.79
N MET A 66 8.61 6.07 11.35
CA MET A 66 7.75 6.62 10.30
C MET A 66 6.68 7.58 10.84
N GLN A 67 6.55 7.74 12.16
CA GLN A 67 5.48 8.46 12.84
C GLN A 67 4.08 8.05 12.35
N ARG A 68 3.83 6.73 12.30
CA ARG A 68 2.58 6.12 11.83
C ARG A 68 2.15 4.99 12.75
N ASP A 69 0.86 4.65 12.74
CA ASP A 69 0.37 3.51 13.50
C ASP A 69 0.97 2.18 13.01
N ALA A 70 1.25 1.27 13.94
CA ALA A 70 1.81 -0.05 13.62
C ALA A 70 0.91 -0.86 12.66
N ALA A 71 -0.42 -0.74 12.79
CA ALA A 71 -1.37 -1.35 11.86
C ALA A 71 -1.20 -0.81 10.43
N THR A 72 -0.98 0.50 10.28
CA THR A 72 -0.72 1.13 8.98
C THR A 72 0.59 0.63 8.37
N VAL A 73 1.64 0.46 9.18
CA VAL A 73 2.93 -0.10 8.74
C VAL A 73 2.79 -1.57 8.34
N GLN A 74 2.06 -2.39 9.10
CA GLN A 74 1.79 -3.78 8.75
C GLN A 74 1.03 -3.89 7.42
N ALA A 75 0.03 -3.04 7.18
CA ALA A 75 -0.71 -2.99 5.92
C ALA A 75 0.18 -2.75 4.69
N MET A 76 1.35 -2.09 4.85
CA MET A 76 2.30 -1.84 3.76
C MET A 76 2.98 -3.13 3.24
N MET A 77 3.01 -4.19 4.05
CA MET A 77 3.56 -5.48 3.64
C MET A 77 2.61 -6.29 2.76
N HIS A 78 1.30 -6.17 3.02
CA HIS A 78 0.30 -6.86 2.24
C HIS A 78 0.26 -6.30 0.82
N PRO A 79 0.10 -7.15 -0.22
CA PRO A 79 -0.13 -6.68 -1.58
C PRO A 79 -1.22 -5.60 -1.56
N LEU A 80 -1.07 -4.54 -2.36
CA LEU A 80 -2.21 -3.65 -2.56
C LEU A 80 -3.37 -4.54 -3.04
N PRO A 81 -4.57 -4.40 -2.48
CA PRO A 81 -5.71 -5.17 -2.95
C PRO A 81 -5.75 -4.99 -4.46
N SER A 82 -5.60 -6.10 -5.18
CA SER A 82 -5.78 -6.10 -6.62
C SER A 82 -7.21 -5.67 -6.83
N ARG A 83 -7.41 -4.40 -7.20
CA ARG A 83 -8.60 -4.03 -7.95
C ARG A 83 -8.40 -4.64 -9.32
N ASN A 84 -8.61 -5.94 -9.41
CA ASN A 84 -8.73 -6.62 -10.67
C ASN A 84 -10.05 -6.09 -11.27
N PRO A 85 -10.03 -5.17 -12.25
CA PRO A 85 -11.26 -4.51 -12.72
C PRO A 85 -12.24 -5.55 -13.27
N HIS A 86 -11.72 -6.68 -13.74
CA HIS A 86 -12.47 -7.79 -14.29
C HIS A 86 -13.24 -8.65 -13.26
N ALA A 87 -12.90 -8.60 -11.97
CA ALA A 87 -13.61 -9.38 -10.95
C ALA A 87 -15.01 -8.81 -10.67
N SER A 88 -15.17 -7.48 -10.75
CA SER A 88 -16.49 -6.84 -10.69
C SER A 88 -17.22 -6.92 -12.03
N SER A 89 -16.52 -6.94 -13.17
CA SER A 89 -17.14 -7.10 -14.49
C SER A 89 -17.73 -8.49 -14.74
N ARG A 90 -17.08 -9.58 -14.32
CA ARG A 90 -17.63 -10.93 -14.54
C ARG A 90 -18.93 -11.14 -13.74
N ARG A 91 -18.96 -10.76 -12.46
CA ARG A 91 -20.20 -10.81 -11.66
C ARG A 91 -21.28 -9.88 -12.20
N ALA A 92 -20.93 -8.64 -12.57
CA ALA A 92 -21.91 -7.71 -13.15
C ALA A 92 -22.50 -8.19 -14.49
N VAL A 93 -21.72 -8.94 -15.29
CA VAL A 93 -22.21 -9.56 -16.53
C VAL A 93 -23.09 -10.77 -16.25
N GLU A 94 -22.73 -11.60 -15.27
CA GLU A 94 -23.56 -12.74 -14.81
C GLU A 94 -24.91 -12.24 -14.24
N ASP A 95 -24.89 -11.18 -13.43
CA ASP A 95 -26.09 -10.54 -12.89
C ASP A 95 -26.96 -9.92 -13.99
N LEU A 96 -26.33 -9.31 -15.00
CA LEU A 96 -27.03 -8.73 -16.16
C LEU A 96 -27.71 -9.82 -17.01
N MET A 97 -27.03 -10.95 -17.27
CA MET A 97 -27.63 -12.06 -18.02
C MET A 97 -28.79 -12.71 -17.26
N ALA A 98 -28.64 -12.92 -15.94
CA ALA A 98 -29.72 -13.47 -15.12
C ALA A 98 -30.98 -12.59 -15.11
N ALA A 99 -30.80 -11.26 -15.08
CA ALA A 99 -31.91 -10.31 -15.17
C ALA A 99 -32.59 -10.31 -16.55
N ILE A 100 -31.81 -10.49 -17.63
CA ILE A 100 -32.34 -10.62 -18.99
C ILE A 100 -33.14 -11.92 -19.14
N ASP A 101 -32.60 -13.05 -18.65
CA ASP A 101 -33.28 -14.34 -18.72
C ASP A 101 -34.60 -14.32 -17.94
N ALA A 102 -34.63 -13.72 -16.75
CA ALA A 102 -35.84 -13.55 -15.97
C ALA A 102 -36.90 -12.71 -16.71
N ALA A 103 -36.49 -11.58 -17.32
CA ALA A 103 -37.40 -10.72 -18.08
C ALA A 103 -37.96 -11.39 -19.35
N ILE A 104 -37.15 -12.20 -20.04
CA ILE A 104 -37.57 -12.97 -21.22
C ILE A 104 -38.62 -14.01 -20.82
N GLU A 105 -38.44 -14.68 -19.69
CA GLU A 105 -39.38 -15.70 -19.22
C GLU A 105 -40.71 -15.08 -18.78
N GLU A 106 -40.70 -13.91 -18.14
CA GLU A 106 -41.93 -13.17 -17.80
C GLU A 106 -42.74 -12.75 -19.04
N MET A 107 -42.08 -12.43 -20.16
CA MET A 107 -42.76 -12.14 -21.45
C MET A 107 -43.30 -13.39 -22.15
N ARG A 108 -42.85 -14.60 -21.78
CA ARG A 108 -43.35 -15.86 -22.34
C ARG A 108 -44.57 -16.41 -21.60
N CYS A 109 -44.79 -16.00 -20.35
CA CYS A 109 -45.93 -16.41 -19.53
C CYS A 109 -47.12 -15.43 -19.57
N ALA A 110 -47.00 -14.30 -20.27
CA ALA A 110 -48.10 -13.37 -20.56
C ALA A 110 -48.78 -13.71 -21.89
#